data_AF-A0A7C8AP21-F1
#
_entry.id   AF-A0A7C8AP21-F1
#
_cell.length_a   1.000
_cell.length_b   1.000
_cell.length_c   1.000
_cell.angle_alpha   90.00
_cell.angle_beta   90.00
_cell.angle_gamma   90.00
#
_symmetry.space_group_name_H-M   'P 1'
#
loop_
_entity.id
_entity.type
_entity.pdbx_description
1 polymer ?
#
loop_
_entity_poly.entity_id
_entity_poly.type
_entity_poly.pdbx_seq_one_letter_code
_entity_poly.pdbx_strand_id
1 'polypeptide(L)'
;MSTKTSIEWTEHTWNPAVGCSKISPGCANCYAEVMARRLQAMSVKGYENGFRLTLLPERLKEPIRRKRPTVYFVNSMSDLFHEEIPDDYLVRVLEVIRQAPQHIFQILTKRAERMAEFFRLRRPPSNAWLGVTVENSAHGLPRLDALRRISAYVRFISAEPLLENLAEFDLTGMHWVIVGGESGPKARRMDPEWVVNIKRMCDEQGTAFFFKQWGGWSVDGKKGSKKHNGRVLDGRTWDAAPQQYTLG
;
A
#
# COMPACT_ATOMS: atom_id res chain seq x y z
N MET A 1 -18.07 4.88 2.79
CA MET A 1 -17.54 6.10 3.44
C MET A 1 -16.04 5.96 3.48
N SER A 2 -15.31 7.02 3.13
CA SER A 2 -13.87 7.01 3.32
C SER A 2 -13.57 7.07 4.82
N THR A 3 -12.93 6.05 5.38
CA THR A 3 -12.76 5.90 6.83
C THR A 3 -11.43 6.46 7.29
N LYS A 4 -11.43 7.19 8.41
CA LYS A 4 -10.18 7.50 9.12
C LYS A 4 -9.50 6.18 9.48
N THR A 5 -8.21 6.07 9.21
CA THR A 5 -7.47 4.82 9.42
C THR A 5 -6.45 4.95 10.54
N SER A 6 -5.97 3.79 11.00
CA SER A 6 -4.83 3.66 11.93
C SER A 6 -3.54 3.28 11.19
N ILE A 7 -3.55 3.31 9.85
CA ILE A 7 -2.36 3.12 9.03
C ILE A 7 -1.54 4.40 9.11
N GLU A 8 -0.29 4.27 9.52
CA GLU A 8 0.55 5.37 10.01
C GLU A 8 0.97 6.34 8.89
N TRP A 9 0.97 5.88 7.64
CA TRP A 9 1.46 6.62 6.47
C TRP A 9 0.34 7.26 5.61
N THR A 10 -0.91 7.16 6.04
CA THR A 10 -2.08 7.73 5.34
C THR A 10 -3.14 8.22 6.33
N GLU A 11 -4.03 9.13 5.92
CA GLU A 11 -5.03 9.70 6.83
C GLU A 11 -6.38 8.96 6.74
N HIS A 12 -6.79 8.64 5.52
CA HIS A 12 -8.05 7.95 5.23
C HIS A 12 -7.83 6.79 4.26
N THR A 13 -8.78 5.85 4.24
CA THR A 13 -8.88 4.84 3.18
C THR A 13 -10.08 5.12 2.30
N TRP A 14 -9.94 4.85 1.01
CA TRP A 14 -11.04 4.90 0.03
C TRP A 14 -11.08 3.57 -0.73
N ASN A 15 -12.21 2.87 -0.63
CA ASN A 15 -12.36 1.51 -1.15
C ASN A 15 -13.52 1.45 -2.18
N PRO A 16 -13.28 1.86 -3.44
CA PRO A 16 -14.21 1.64 -4.55
C PRO A 16 -14.38 0.15 -4.89
N ALA A 17 -13.47 -0.73 -4.48
CA ALA A 17 -13.69 -2.18 -4.50
C ALA A 17 -13.23 -2.82 -3.18
N VAL A 18 -13.77 -4.00 -2.87
CA VAL A 18 -13.35 -4.84 -1.74
C VAL A 18 -13.19 -6.29 -2.20
N GLY A 19 -12.46 -7.10 -1.45
CA GLY A 19 -12.16 -8.49 -1.81
C GLY A 19 -11.01 -8.61 -2.82
N CYS A 20 -10.35 -9.76 -2.84
CA CYS A 20 -9.14 -9.99 -3.65
C CYS A 20 -8.81 -11.49 -3.78
N SER A 21 -7.99 -11.86 -4.76
CA SER A 21 -7.32 -13.16 -4.86
C SER A 21 -5.85 -13.09 -4.40
N LYS A 22 -5.36 -14.16 -3.75
CA LYS A 22 -3.98 -14.25 -3.23
C LYS A 22 -3.02 -14.65 -4.35
N ILE A 23 -1.93 -13.89 -4.53
CA ILE A 23 -0.97 -14.13 -5.63
C ILE A 23 0.49 -14.29 -5.17
N SER A 24 0.76 -14.21 -3.87
CA SER A 24 2.12 -14.31 -3.35
C SER A 24 2.17 -14.72 -1.88
N PRO A 25 3.36 -15.09 -1.35
CA PRO A 25 3.54 -15.40 0.07
C PRO A 25 3.15 -14.28 1.03
N GLY A 26 3.18 -13.01 0.58
CA GLY A 26 2.71 -11.86 1.36
C GLY A 26 1.21 -11.90 1.65
N CYS A 27 0.42 -12.65 0.87
CA CYS A 27 -1.02 -12.78 1.05
C CYS A 27 -1.45 -13.85 2.07
N ALA A 28 -0.52 -14.68 2.56
CA ALA A 28 -0.83 -15.84 3.40
C ALA A 28 -1.70 -15.46 4.62
N ASN A 29 -1.31 -14.42 5.36
CA ASN A 29 -2.01 -13.93 6.56
C ASN A 29 -2.71 -12.56 6.33
N CYS A 30 -3.34 -12.38 5.17
CA CYS A 30 -3.95 -11.12 4.77
C CYS A 30 -4.96 -10.56 5.80
N TYR A 31 -4.69 -9.36 6.32
CA TYR A 31 -5.61 -8.70 7.26
C TYR A 31 -6.96 -8.37 6.63
N ALA A 32 -6.97 -8.01 5.32
CA ALA A 32 -8.19 -7.62 4.63
C ALA A 32 -9.15 -8.80 4.48
N GLU A 33 -8.64 -10.02 4.31
CA GLU A 33 -9.45 -11.24 4.30
C GLU A 33 -10.11 -11.50 5.65
N VAL A 34 -9.32 -11.43 6.74
CA VAL A 34 -9.84 -11.62 8.11
C VAL A 34 -10.90 -10.55 8.42
N MET A 35 -10.63 -9.30 8.07
CA MET A 35 -11.55 -8.19 8.27
C MET A 35 -12.81 -8.34 7.41
N ALA A 36 -12.71 -8.74 6.14
CA ALA A 36 -13.85 -8.95 5.27
C ALA A 36 -14.79 -10.04 5.81
N ARG A 37 -14.25 -11.16 6.32
CA ARG A 37 -15.06 -12.20 6.99
C ARG A 37 -15.81 -11.66 8.21
N ARG A 38 -15.15 -10.81 9.01
CA ARG A 38 -15.80 -10.15 10.16
C ARG A 38 -16.91 -9.19 9.72
N LEU A 39 -16.65 -8.36 8.71
CA LEU A 39 -17.62 -7.39 8.20
C LEU A 39 -18.83 -8.07 7.54
N GLN A 40 -18.60 -9.21 6.87
CA GLN A 40 -19.67 -10.07 6.36
C GLN A 40 -20.54 -10.63 7.49
N ALA A 41 -19.94 -11.19 8.54
CA ALA A 41 -20.69 -11.70 9.71
C ALA A 41 -21.49 -10.59 10.42
N MET A 42 -21.03 -9.35 10.36
CA MET A 42 -21.72 -8.17 10.87
C MET A 42 -22.74 -7.56 9.88
N SER A 43 -22.96 -8.17 8.72
CA SER A 43 -23.87 -7.68 7.67
C SER A 43 -23.56 -6.25 7.21
N VAL A 44 -22.27 -5.87 7.15
CA VAL A 44 -21.87 -4.54 6.68
C VAL A 44 -22.01 -4.45 5.17
N LYS A 45 -22.72 -3.42 4.69
CA LYS A 45 -22.97 -3.19 3.27
C LYS A 45 -21.68 -3.15 2.44
N GLY A 46 -21.68 -3.90 1.33
CA GLY A 46 -20.55 -4.09 0.42
C GLY A 46 -19.65 -5.29 0.76
N TYR A 47 -19.90 -5.99 1.86
CA TYR A 47 -19.18 -7.22 2.27
C TYR A 47 -20.08 -8.46 2.26
N GLU A 48 -21.22 -8.41 1.59
CA GLU A 48 -22.18 -9.52 1.45
C GLU A 48 -21.48 -10.76 0.87
N ASN A 49 -20.53 -10.55 -0.05
CA ASN A 49 -19.73 -11.59 -0.70
C ASN A 49 -18.43 -11.95 0.05
N GLY A 50 -18.25 -11.49 1.28
CA GLY A 50 -17.04 -11.76 2.07
C GLY A 50 -15.80 -11.17 1.41
N PHE A 51 -14.79 -12.02 1.13
CA PHE A 51 -13.53 -11.60 0.52
C PHE A 51 -13.47 -11.79 -1.00
N ARG A 52 -14.57 -12.21 -1.64
CA ARG A 52 -14.67 -12.23 -3.10
C ARG A 52 -14.70 -10.80 -3.64
N LEU A 53 -13.98 -10.56 -4.74
CA LEU A 53 -13.94 -9.23 -5.37
C LEU A 53 -15.36 -8.72 -5.62
N THR A 54 -15.62 -7.51 -5.15
CA THR A 54 -16.89 -6.80 -5.30
C THR A 54 -16.59 -5.34 -5.62
N LEU A 55 -17.08 -4.86 -6.76
CA LEU A 55 -17.05 -3.46 -7.13
C LEU A 55 -18.13 -2.70 -6.36
N LEU A 56 -17.83 -1.48 -5.93
CA LEU A 56 -18.73 -0.61 -5.16
C LEU A 56 -18.84 0.76 -5.85
N PRO A 57 -19.49 0.85 -7.03
CA PRO A 57 -19.60 2.10 -7.80
C PRO A 57 -20.19 3.27 -6.99
N GLU A 58 -21.07 3.00 -6.03
CA GLU A 58 -21.66 4.00 -5.15
C GLU A 58 -20.64 4.71 -4.26
N ARG A 59 -19.45 4.12 -4.05
CA ARG A 59 -18.34 4.69 -3.28
C ARG A 59 -17.39 5.54 -4.11
N LEU A 60 -17.53 5.57 -5.45
CA LEU A 60 -16.60 6.30 -6.32
C LEU A 60 -16.52 7.79 -5.98
N LYS A 61 -17.67 8.44 -5.74
CA LYS A 61 -17.73 9.89 -5.50
C LYS A 61 -17.37 10.32 -4.07
N GLU A 62 -16.94 9.39 -3.20
CA GLU A 62 -16.66 9.71 -1.79
C GLU A 62 -15.55 10.74 -1.59
N PRO A 63 -14.39 10.68 -2.29
CA PRO A 63 -13.31 11.66 -2.09
C PRO A 63 -13.72 13.07 -2.52
N ILE A 64 -14.47 13.21 -3.62
CA ILE A 64 -14.90 14.51 -4.17
C ILE A 64 -15.72 15.32 -3.15
N ARG A 65 -16.44 14.65 -2.26
CA ARG A 65 -17.27 15.31 -1.24
C ARG A 65 -16.44 15.97 -0.14
N ARG A 66 -15.17 15.61 0.00
CA ARG A 66 -14.30 16.13 1.06
C ARG A 66 -13.51 17.34 0.58
N LYS A 67 -13.73 18.47 1.26
CA LYS A 67 -13.03 19.73 0.95
C LYS A 67 -11.63 19.81 1.56
N ARG A 68 -11.43 19.23 2.75
CA ARG A 68 -10.14 19.26 3.47
C ARG A 68 -9.11 18.42 2.71
N PRO A 69 -7.92 18.96 2.35
CA PRO A 69 -6.84 18.19 1.77
C PRO A 69 -6.56 16.91 2.58
N THR A 70 -6.38 15.79 1.89
CA THR A 70 -6.32 14.48 2.55
C THR A 70 -5.50 13.49 1.76
N VAL A 71 -4.74 12.68 2.49
CA VAL A 71 -4.00 11.55 1.94
C VAL A 71 -4.85 10.28 2.07
N TYR A 72 -5.20 9.69 0.92
CA TYR A 72 -6.01 8.49 0.81
C TYR A 72 -5.17 7.28 0.42
N PHE A 73 -5.28 6.20 1.19
CA PHE A 73 -4.90 4.87 0.73
C PHE A 73 -6.06 4.24 -0.04
N VAL A 74 -5.85 4.02 -1.33
CA VAL A 74 -6.85 3.46 -2.25
C VAL A 74 -6.84 1.94 -2.17
N ASN A 75 -8.04 1.35 -2.05
CA ASN A 75 -8.25 -0.09 -2.02
C ASN A 75 -7.50 -0.81 -0.88
N SER A 76 -7.54 -0.27 0.35
CA SER A 76 -7.02 -0.95 1.53
C SER A 76 -7.68 -2.32 1.83
N MET A 77 -8.79 -2.65 1.19
CA MET A 77 -9.56 -3.89 1.38
C MET A 77 -9.64 -4.75 0.11
N SER A 78 -8.84 -4.43 -0.91
CA SER A 78 -8.73 -5.14 -2.19
C SER A 78 -7.37 -4.85 -2.85
N ASP A 79 -7.21 -5.14 -4.13
CA ASP A 79 -6.11 -4.65 -4.96
C ASP A 79 -6.75 -3.94 -6.16
N LEU A 80 -6.44 -2.65 -6.38
CA LEU A 80 -7.09 -1.87 -7.44
C LEU A 80 -6.81 -2.45 -8.84
N PHE A 81 -5.68 -3.12 -9.03
CA PHE A 81 -5.30 -3.74 -10.29
C PHE A 81 -5.60 -5.24 -10.31
N HIS A 82 -6.60 -5.71 -9.57
CA HIS A 82 -7.11 -7.07 -9.71
C HIS A 82 -7.58 -7.34 -11.15
N GLU A 83 -7.33 -8.55 -11.65
CA GLU A 83 -7.62 -8.99 -13.02
C GLU A 83 -9.11 -8.89 -13.37
N GLU A 84 -9.98 -9.18 -12.41
CA GLU A 84 -11.44 -9.05 -12.54
C GLU A 84 -11.97 -7.61 -12.42
N ILE A 85 -11.14 -6.60 -12.11
CA ILE A 85 -11.57 -5.19 -12.16
C ILE A 85 -11.51 -4.73 -13.63
N PRO A 86 -12.63 -4.30 -14.25
CA PRO A 86 -12.62 -3.82 -15.62
C PRO A 86 -11.83 -2.53 -15.81
N ASP A 87 -11.20 -2.35 -16.97
CA ASP A 87 -10.43 -1.14 -17.28
C ASP A 87 -11.29 0.13 -17.30
N ASP A 88 -12.56 0.07 -17.70
CA ASP A 88 -13.48 1.22 -17.61
C ASP A 88 -13.77 1.61 -16.15
N TYR A 89 -13.74 0.65 -15.23
CA TYR A 89 -13.85 0.92 -13.79
C TYR A 89 -12.60 1.62 -13.27
N LEU A 90 -11.40 1.15 -13.66
CA LEU A 90 -10.13 1.84 -13.37
C LEU A 90 -10.12 3.27 -13.88
N VAL A 91 -10.58 3.49 -15.12
CA VAL A 91 -10.68 4.84 -15.70
C VAL A 91 -11.60 5.73 -14.86
N ARG A 92 -12.75 5.23 -14.40
CA ARG A 92 -13.65 5.97 -13.50
C ARG A 92 -13.02 6.30 -12.14
N VAL A 93 -12.21 5.39 -11.59
CA VAL A 93 -11.44 5.65 -10.36
C VAL A 93 -10.41 6.77 -10.59
N LEU A 94 -9.65 6.71 -11.69
CA LEU A 94 -8.68 7.77 -12.02
C LEU A 94 -9.36 9.11 -12.29
N GLU A 95 -10.55 9.12 -12.86
CA GLU A 95 -11.31 10.34 -13.09
C GLU A 95 -11.71 11.03 -11.78
N VAL A 96 -12.13 10.27 -10.78
CA VAL A 96 -12.36 10.79 -9.42
C VAL A 96 -11.09 11.40 -8.83
N ILE A 97 -9.94 10.75 -9.04
CA ILE A 97 -8.64 11.24 -8.57
C ILE A 97 -8.31 12.60 -9.21
N ARG A 98 -8.54 12.75 -10.52
CA ARG A 98 -8.33 14.02 -11.25
C ARG A 98 -9.26 15.12 -10.78
N GLN A 99 -10.52 14.79 -10.47
CA GLN A 99 -11.52 15.75 -9.98
C GLN A 99 -11.28 16.21 -8.53
N ALA A 100 -10.35 15.59 -7.81
CA ALA A 100 -10.02 15.94 -6.43
C ALA A 100 -8.52 16.27 -6.26
N PRO A 101 -8.00 17.32 -6.94
CA PRO A 101 -6.57 17.67 -6.94
C PRO A 101 -6.05 18.09 -5.56
N GLN A 102 -6.93 18.48 -4.63
CA GLN A 102 -6.59 18.79 -3.25
C GLN A 102 -6.21 17.55 -2.41
N HIS A 103 -6.41 16.35 -2.94
CA HIS A 103 -6.09 15.09 -2.26
C HIS A 103 -4.91 14.39 -2.91
N ILE A 104 -4.20 13.59 -2.11
CA ILE A 104 -3.21 12.63 -2.59
C ILE A 104 -3.82 11.24 -2.51
N PHE A 105 -3.64 10.43 -3.55
CA PHE A 105 -4.13 9.06 -3.61
C PHE A 105 -2.95 8.10 -3.73
N GLN A 106 -2.67 7.36 -2.67
CA GLN A 106 -1.68 6.30 -2.62
C GLN A 106 -2.33 5.00 -3.11
N ILE A 107 -1.87 4.50 -4.24
CA ILE A 107 -2.32 3.24 -4.85
C ILE A 107 -1.19 2.22 -4.71
N LEU A 108 -1.47 1.13 -3.98
CA LEU A 108 -0.52 0.05 -3.76
C LEU A 108 -1.04 -1.24 -4.39
N THR A 109 -0.20 -1.95 -5.13
CA THR A 109 -0.60 -3.22 -5.79
C THR A 109 0.48 -4.29 -5.71
N LYS A 110 0.06 -5.56 -5.78
CA LYS A 110 0.96 -6.70 -6.08
C LYS A 110 0.91 -7.11 -7.56
N ARG A 111 0.02 -6.52 -8.35
CA ARG A 111 -0.20 -6.79 -9.79
C ARG A 111 0.44 -5.72 -10.66
N ALA A 112 1.74 -5.52 -10.44
CA ALA A 112 2.49 -4.42 -11.06
C ALA A 112 2.50 -4.50 -12.60
N GLU A 113 2.55 -5.70 -13.18
CA GLU A 113 2.43 -5.90 -14.65
C GLU A 113 1.10 -5.39 -15.20
N ARG A 114 -0.02 -5.72 -14.55
CA ARG A 114 -1.34 -5.22 -14.95
C ARG A 114 -1.43 -3.70 -14.82
N MET A 115 -0.85 -3.13 -13.76
CA MET A 115 -0.76 -1.67 -13.60
C MET A 115 0.08 -1.04 -14.72
N ALA A 116 1.22 -1.62 -15.07
CA ALA A 116 2.09 -1.12 -16.13
C ALA A 116 1.41 -1.16 -17.50
N GLU A 117 0.75 -2.27 -17.87
CA GLU A 117 0.03 -2.36 -19.14
C GLU A 117 -1.14 -1.37 -19.20
N PHE A 118 -1.88 -1.21 -18.10
CA PHE A 118 -2.97 -0.23 -18.04
C PHE A 118 -2.48 1.20 -18.29
N PHE A 119 -1.31 1.57 -17.77
CA PHE A 119 -0.70 2.88 -17.96
C PHE A 119 0.16 3.00 -19.23
N ARG A 120 0.33 1.94 -20.02
CA ARG A 120 1.06 2.03 -21.30
C ARG A 120 0.46 3.06 -22.25
N LEU A 121 -0.86 3.21 -22.24
CA LEU A 121 -1.62 4.14 -23.08
C LEU A 121 -2.23 5.32 -22.29
N ARG A 122 -1.89 5.47 -21.00
CA ARG A 122 -2.58 6.41 -20.09
C ARG A 122 -1.57 7.06 -19.16
N ARG A 123 -1.71 8.37 -18.92
CA ARG A 123 -0.92 9.04 -17.88
C ARG A 123 -1.61 8.94 -16.50
N PRO A 124 -0.90 8.50 -15.45
CA PRO A 124 -1.40 8.63 -14.09
C PRO A 124 -1.68 10.10 -13.76
N PRO A 125 -2.75 10.41 -13.01
CA PRO A 125 -2.92 11.74 -12.40
C PRO A 125 -1.70 12.10 -11.54
N SER A 126 -1.30 13.37 -11.52
CA SER A 126 -0.12 13.82 -10.74
C SER A 126 -0.29 13.63 -9.23
N ASN A 127 -1.53 13.64 -8.75
CA ASN A 127 -1.89 13.35 -7.36
C ASN A 127 -2.15 11.86 -7.08
N ALA A 128 -1.87 10.96 -8.04
CA ALA A 128 -1.84 9.51 -7.83
C ALA A 128 -0.40 9.04 -7.56
N TRP A 129 -0.11 8.68 -6.33
CA TRP A 129 1.15 8.03 -5.95
C TRP A 129 1.00 6.55 -6.22
N LEU A 130 1.90 5.98 -7.03
CA LEU A 130 1.83 4.57 -7.41
C LEU A 130 2.91 3.78 -6.68
N GLY A 131 2.53 2.63 -6.13
CA GLY A 131 3.47 1.79 -5.43
C GLY A 131 3.20 0.31 -5.57
N VAL A 132 4.23 -0.46 -5.26
CA VAL A 132 4.20 -1.92 -5.29
C VAL A 132 4.57 -2.49 -3.94
N THR A 133 3.94 -3.62 -3.58
CA THR A 133 4.41 -4.38 -2.42
C THR A 133 5.71 -5.11 -2.78
N VAL A 134 6.69 -5.11 -1.88
CA VAL A 134 7.92 -5.92 -2.00
C VAL A 134 8.09 -6.76 -0.73
N GLU A 135 7.35 -7.86 -0.64
CA GLU A 135 7.42 -8.75 0.53
C GLU A 135 8.66 -9.65 0.56
N ASN A 136 9.23 -9.95 -0.61
CA ASN A 136 10.39 -10.84 -0.81
C ASN A 136 11.07 -10.58 -2.16
N SER A 137 12.24 -11.17 -2.36
CA SER A 137 13.06 -11.02 -3.56
C SER A 137 12.39 -11.66 -4.77
N ALA A 138 11.89 -12.89 -4.64
CA ALA A 138 11.37 -13.66 -5.77
C ALA A 138 10.10 -13.07 -6.41
N HIS A 139 9.22 -12.44 -5.63
CA HIS A 139 7.93 -11.90 -6.13
C HIS A 139 7.88 -10.38 -6.08
N GLY A 140 8.51 -9.78 -5.07
CA GLY A 140 8.46 -8.34 -4.81
C GLY A 140 9.37 -7.55 -5.72
N LEU A 141 10.66 -7.87 -5.75
CA LEU A 141 11.65 -7.10 -6.51
C LEU A 141 11.34 -6.98 -8.01
N PRO A 142 10.88 -8.04 -8.71
CA PRO A 142 10.48 -7.91 -10.13
C PRO A 142 9.39 -6.86 -10.39
N ARG A 143 8.58 -6.51 -9.38
CA ARG A 143 7.52 -5.49 -9.53
C ARG A 143 8.08 -4.07 -9.68
N LEU A 144 9.34 -3.84 -9.26
CA LEU A 144 9.98 -2.53 -9.40
C LEU A 144 10.17 -2.17 -10.87
N ASP A 145 10.53 -3.14 -11.72
CA ASP A 145 10.72 -2.91 -13.15
C ASP A 145 9.42 -2.54 -13.85
N ALA A 146 8.32 -3.19 -13.46
CA ALA A 146 6.99 -2.79 -13.91
C ALA A 146 6.61 -1.37 -13.48
N LEU A 147 6.92 -1.01 -12.23
CA LEU A 147 6.65 0.34 -11.72
C LEU A 147 7.50 1.42 -12.41
N ARG A 148 8.76 1.11 -12.77
CA ARG A 148 9.65 2.03 -13.51
C ARG A 148 9.15 2.36 -14.91
N ARG A 149 8.46 1.43 -15.58
CA ARG A 149 7.85 1.65 -16.90
C ARG A 149 6.73 2.69 -16.90
N ILE A 150 6.20 3.04 -15.73
CA ILE A 150 5.11 4.00 -15.58
C ILE A 150 5.68 5.39 -15.29
N SER A 151 5.27 6.39 -16.06
CA SER A 151 5.60 7.80 -15.81
C SER A 151 4.76 8.39 -14.67
N ALA A 152 4.91 7.84 -13.46
CA ALA A 152 4.24 8.32 -12.25
C ALA A 152 5.02 9.46 -11.59
N TYR A 153 4.29 10.40 -10.98
CA TYR A 153 4.90 11.52 -10.25
C TYR A 153 5.62 11.06 -8.98
N VAL A 154 4.99 10.15 -8.23
CA VAL A 154 5.60 9.48 -7.09
C VAL A 154 5.48 7.97 -7.30
N ARG A 155 6.62 7.31 -7.16
CA ARG A 155 6.77 5.85 -7.11
C ARG A 155 7.19 5.44 -5.70
N PHE A 156 6.50 4.50 -5.09
CA PHE A 156 6.84 4.04 -3.74
C PHE A 156 6.86 2.51 -3.59
N ILE A 157 7.61 2.05 -2.62
CA ILE A 157 7.72 0.65 -2.23
C ILE A 157 7.06 0.48 -0.87
N SER A 158 6.20 -0.52 -0.74
CA SER A 158 5.76 -1.01 0.56
C SER A 158 6.35 -2.39 0.77
N ALA A 159 7.45 -2.47 1.53
CA ALA A 159 8.04 -3.71 1.98
C ALA A 159 7.23 -4.27 3.17
N GLU A 160 5.99 -4.68 2.89
CA GLU A 160 5.01 -5.06 3.90
C GLU A 160 4.06 -6.22 3.47
N PRO A 161 3.99 -7.30 4.26
CA PRO A 161 4.95 -7.65 5.31
C PRO A 161 6.33 -7.91 4.68
N LEU A 162 7.41 -7.42 5.30
CA LEU A 162 8.76 -7.83 4.91
C LEU A 162 9.01 -9.25 5.43
N LEU A 163 9.27 -10.19 4.53
CA LEU A 163 9.36 -11.63 4.84
C LEU A 163 10.78 -12.20 4.80
N GLU A 164 11.74 -11.46 4.25
CA GLU A 164 13.13 -11.89 4.15
C GLU A 164 14.07 -10.68 3.99
N ASN A 165 15.37 -10.94 4.03
CA ASN A 165 16.38 -9.98 3.57
C ASN A 165 16.30 -9.86 2.04
N LEU A 166 16.06 -8.65 1.54
CA LEU A 166 15.99 -8.37 0.09
C LEU A 166 17.36 -8.23 -0.58
N ALA A 167 18.45 -8.42 0.18
CA ALA A 167 19.80 -8.07 -0.23
C ALA A 167 19.87 -6.61 -0.72
N GLU A 168 20.83 -6.28 -1.58
CA GLU A 168 20.89 -4.98 -2.24
C GLU A 168 20.02 -4.99 -3.49
N PHE A 169 19.24 -3.93 -3.68
CA PHE A 169 18.41 -3.74 -4.87
C PHE A 169 18.37 -2.28 -5.29
N ASP A 170 18.12 -2.06 -6.57
CA ASP A 170 18.09 -0.74 -7.18
C ASP A 170 16.84 0.03 -6.71
N LEU A 171 17.03 1.24 -6.16
CA LEU A 171 15.97 2.19 -5.82
C LEU A 171 15.84 3.31 -6.85
N THR A 172 16.57 3.26 -7.97
CA THR A 172 16.51 4.28 -9.01
C THR A 172 15.08 4.56 -9.46
N GLY A 173 14.68 5.83 -9.35
CA GLY A 173 13.36 6.33 -9.70
C GLY A 173 12.27 6.06 -8.66
N MET A 174 12.62 5.47 -7.50
CA MET A 174 11.75 5.35 -6.32
C MET A 174 11.90 6.57 -5.43
N HIS A 175 10.81 7.00 -4.84
CA HIS A 175 10.75 8.23 -4.04
C HIS A 175 10.52 7.95 -2.57
N TRP A 176 9.97 6.77 -2.25
CA TRP A 176 9.59 6.42 -0.90
C TRP A 176 9.61 4.91 -0.67
N VAL A 177 10.16 4.49 0.47
CA VAL A 177 10.15 3.11 0.93
C VAL A 177 9.51 3.06 2.31
N ILE A 178 8.46 2.24 2.41
CA ILE A 178 7.74 1.94 3.65
C ILE A 178 8.12 0.53 4.07
N VAL A 179 8.61 0.36 5.30
CA VAL A 179 8.98 -0.97 5.84
C VAL A 179 8.10 -1.30 7.04
N GLY A 180 7.61 -2.54 7.10
CA GLY A 180 6.76 -2.99 8.20
C GLY A 180 6.62 -4.50 8.30
N GLY A 181 6.57 -4.98 9.55
CA GLY A 181 6.36 -6.39 9.86
C GLY A 181 4.90 -6.83 9.75
N GLU A 182 4.71 -8.15 9.66
CA GLU A 182 3.38 -8.74 9.56
C GLU A 182 2.58 -8.57 10.87
N SER A 183 1.28 -8.31 10.76
CA SER A 183 0.38 -8.17 11.91
C SER A 183 -0.57 -9.36 12.03
N GLY A 184 -1.15 -9.53 13.21
CA GLY A 184 -2.18 -10.54 13.48
C GLY A 184 -1.66 -11.80 14.15
N PRO A 185 -2.54 -12.75 14.48
CA PRO A 185 -2.21 -13.90 15.33
C PRO A 185 -1.20 -14.86 14.68
N LYS A 186 -1.13 -14.88 13.35
CA LYS A 186 -0.22 -15.71 12.55
C LYS A 186 0.96 -14.92 11.97
N ALA A 187 1.23 -13.72 12.50
CA ALA A 187 2.32 -12.87 12.04
C ALA A 187 3.65 -13.63 11.96
N ARG A 188 4.34 -13.51 10.84
CA ARG A 188 5.74 -13.92 10.68
C ARG A 188 6.67 -12.85 11.24
N ARG A 189 7.79 -13.28 11.82
CA ARG A 189 8.80 -12.38 12.39
C ARG A 189 9.57 -11.72 11.24
N MET A 190 9.79 -10.42 11.38
CA MET A 190 10.71 -9.65 10.55
C MET A 190 12.00 -9.44 11.35
N ASP A 191 13.15 -9.69 10.71
CA ASP A 191 14.44 -9.45 11.35
C ASP A 191 14.78 -7.94 11.32
N PRO A 192 15.24 -7.35 12.44
CA PRO A 192 15.72 -5.97 12.48
C PRO A 192 16.79 -5.65 11.44
N GLU A 193 17.72 -6.58 11.15
CA GLU A 193 18.80 -6.33 10.18
C GLU A 193 18.27 -6.06 8.77
N TRP A 194 17.14 -6.67 8.40
CA TRP A 194 16.53 -6.45 7.09
C TRP A 194 16.01 -5.02 6.95
N VAL A 195 15.47 -4.45 8.03
CA VAL A 195 15.00 -3.06 8.07
C VAL A 195 16.18 -2.09 7.97
N VAL A 196 17.25 -2.36 8.73
CA VAL A 196 18.47 -1.55 8.72
C VAL A 196 19.13 -1.56 7.34
N ASN A 197 19.19 -2.71 6.66
CA ASN A 197 19.72 -2.79 5.30
C ASN A 197 18.92 -1.92 4.32
N ILE A 198 17.59 -1.99 4.35
CA ILE A 198 16.72 -1.15 3.50
C ILE A 198 16.91 0.33 3.82
N LYS A 199 17.04 0.67 5.10
CA LYS A 199 17.29 2.05 5.53
C LYS A 199 18.60 2.60 4.97
N ARG A 200 19.68 1.83 5.07
CA ARG A 200 20.99 2.18 4.51
C ARG A 200 20.89 2.46 3.01
N MET A 201 20.24 1.58 2.25
CA MET A 201 20.02 1.80 0.81
C MET A 201 19.24 3.08 0.51
N CYS A 202 18.23 3.40 1.33
CA CYS A 202 17.48 4.65 1.19
C CYS A 202 18.36 5.88 1.41
N ASP A 203 19.25 5.85 2.41
CA ASP A 203 20.18 6.95 2.68
C ASP A 203 21.19 7.15 1.54
N GLU A 204 21.76 6.04 1.05
CA GLU A 204 22.75 6.05 -0.04
C GLU A 204 22.16 6.54 -1.37
N GLN A 205 20.89 6.22 -1.64
CA GLN A 205 20.21 6.55 -2.90
C GLN A 205 19.26 7.75 -2.79
N GLY A 206 19.24 8.46 -1.66
CA GLY A 206 18.40 9.65 -1.45
C GLY A 206 16.89 9.39 -1.51
N THR A 207 16.45 8.19 -1.14
CA THR A 207 15.02 7.81 -1.13
C THR A 207 14.40 8.05 0.25
N ALA A 208 13.19 8.60 0.31
CA ALA A 208 12.53 8.79 1.61
C ALA A 208 12.24 7.45 2.28
N PHE A 209 12.50 7.35 3.59
CA PHE A 209 12.27 6.13 4.35
C PHE A 209 11.24 6.32 5.47
N PHE A 210 10.28 5.40 5.52
CA PHE A 210 9.27 5.33 6.56
C PHE A 210 9.28 3.95 7.22
N PHE A 211 9.54 3.92 8.52
CA PHE A 211 9.38 2.70 9.31
C PHE A 211 8.00 2.69 9.95
N LYS A 212 7.13 1.79 9.49
CA LYS A 212 5.75 1.73 9.92
C LYS A 212 5.59 1.05 11.26
N GLN A 213 6.11 -0.17 11.42
CA GLN A 213 5.98 -0.97 12.65
C GLN A 213 6.76 -2.29 12.60
N TRP A 214 6.97 -2.89 13.77
CA TRP A 214 7.49 -4.27 13.90
C TRP A 214 6.44 -5.36 13.67
N GLY A 215 5.14 -5.04 13.78
CA GLY A 215 4.07 -6.02 13.62
C GLY A 215 3.84 -6.88 14.88
N GLY A 216 3.54 -8.17 14.69
CA GLY A 216 3.20 -9.10 15.77
C GLY A 216 4.39 -9.59 16.62
N TRP A 217 5.61 -9.22 16.25
CA TRP A 217 6.84 -9.58 16.96
C TRP A 217 7.60 -8.30 17.33
N SER A 218 8.14 -8.24 18.55
CA SER A 218 9.05 -7.17 18.96
C SER A 218 10.44 -7.38 18.35
N VAL A 219 11.28 -6.34 18.44
CA VAL A 219 12.71 -6.40 18.07
C VAL A 219 13.42 -7.58 18.78
N ASP A 220 13.10 -7.82 20.06
CA ASP A 220 13.66 -8.92 20.87
C ASP A 220 13.02 -10.30 20.58
N GLY A 221 12.18 -10.42 19.56
CA GLY A 221 11.55 -11.69 19.20
C GLY A 221 10.42 -12.13 20.13
N LYS A 222 9.81 -11.22 20.91
CA LYS A 222 8.64 -11.53 21.73
C LYS A 222 7.36 -11.29 20.93
N LYS A 223 6.43 -12.24 20.97
CA LYS A 223 5.13 -12.10 20.31
C LYS A 223 4.24 -11.16 21.11
N GLY A 224 3.59 -10.21 20.43
CA GLY A 224 2.80 -9.16 21.06
C GLY A 224 1.83 -8.49 20.10
N SER A 225 1.08 -7.50 20.60
CA SER A 225 0.26 -6.66 19.72
C SER A 225 1.14 -5.66 18.98
N LYS A 226 0.76 -5.31 17.74
CA LYS A 226 1.45 -4.24 17.01
C LYS A 226 1.55 -2.92 17.76
N LYS A 227 0.51 -2.60 18.55
CA LYS A 227 0.46 -1.37 19.35
C LYS A 227 1.54 -1.38 20.43
N HIS A 228 1.83 -2.53 21.00
CA HIS A 228 2.86 -2.69 22.02
C HIS A 228 4.26 -2.70 21.41
N ASN A 229 4.45 -3.46 20.33
CA ASN A 229 5.77 -3.58 19.68
C ASN A 229 6.19 -2.26 19.01
N GLY A 230 5.23 -1.47 18.57
CA GLY A 230 5.45 -0.10 18.13
C GLY A 230 6.27 0.02 16.85
N ARG A 231 6.90 1.19 16.69
CA ARG A 231 7.55 1.64 15.46
C ARG A 231 8.84 2.42 15.69
N VAL A 232 9.50 2.14 16.81
CA VAL A 232 10.81 2.69 17.13
C VAL A 232 11.86 1.79 16.50
N LEU A 233 12.75 2.39 15.70
CA LEU A 233 13.93 1.76 15.10
C LEU A 233 15.13 2.65 15.46
N ASP A 234 16.16 2.06 16.06
CA ASP A 234 17.34 2.78 16.55
C ASP A 234 17.01 3.98 17.45
N GLY A 235 16.08 3.76 18.40
CA GLY A 235 15.71 4.76 19.41
C GLY A 235 14.82 5.90 18.93
N ARG A 236 14.39 5.93 17.66
CA ARG A 236 13.46 6.95 17.14
C ARG A 236 12.43 6.43 16.16
N THR A 237 11.46 7.27 15.79
CA THR A 237 10.56 7.00 14.66
C THR A 237 11.16 7.53 13.36
N TRP A 238 10.80 6.89 12.25
CA TRP A 238 11.22 7.28 10.91
C TRP A 238 9.99 7.52 10.06
N ASP A 239 9.73 8.78 9.75
CA ASP A 239 8.47 9.27 9.20
C ASP A 239 8.65 10.05 7.89
N ALA A 240 9.79 9.90 7.21
CA ALA A 240 10.03 10.61 5.97
C ALA A 240 9.02 10.16 4.90
N ALA A 241 8.56 11.12 4.10
CA ALA A 241 7.68 10.92 2.95
C ALA A 241 8.11 11.87 1.83
N PRO A 242 7.74 11.60 0.57
CA PRO A 242 7.96 12.54 -0.52
C PRO A 242 7.34 13.89 -0.18
N GLN A 243 8.12 14.96 -0.30
CA GLN A 243 7.57 16.30 -0.19
C GLN A 243 6.54 16.50 -1.31
N GLN A 244 5.45 17.20 -0.99
CA GLN A 244 4.60 17.76 -2.03
C GLN A 244 5.47 18.72 -2.84
N TYR A 245 5.96 18.27 -3.99
CA TYR A 245 6.28 19.20 -5.05
C TYR A 245 4.94 19.79 -5.46
N THR A 246 4.59 20.92 -4.85
CA THR A 246 3.51 21.78 -5.35
C THR A 246 3.81 21.96 -6.83
N LEU A 247 2.93 21.42 -7.68
CA LEU A 247 3.02 21.65 -9.11
C LEU A 247 2.93 23.17 -9.27
N GLY A 248 4.06 23.79 -9.62
CA GLY A 248 4.10 25.17 -10.06
C GLY A 248 3.27 25.35 -11.33
#